data_AF-A0A8K0K250-F1
#
_entry.id   AF-A0A8K0K250-F1
#
_cell.length_a   1.000
_cell.length_b   1.000
_cell.length_c   1.000
_cell.angle_alpha   90.00
_cell.angle_beta   90.00
_cell.angle_gamma   90.00
#
_symmetry.space_group_name_H-M   'P 1'
#
loop_
_entity.id
_entity.type
_entity.pdbx_description
1 polymer ?
#
loop_
_entity_poly.entity_id
_entity_poly.type
_entity_poly.pdbx_seq_one_letter_code
_entity_poly.pdbx_strand_id
1 'polypeptide(L)'
;MSFIQESQLPNLEYSESNLVNDDGDEKETIDDCFTPERVFLSNIDSYHGRHIAAAIGRKISRNEENDIDEIEEVEERSSGNANSVHHRLKYGIIGSVADKDFLIQNNVEEIIDINEKSKILEKILSCKFIIYDVSEDTNQVDEAARAIIALDEELSKNLSNGNEMRKTDKPINYILISTVLTWAKTKPIDPNEPDAPITEDDYRMRKPHPNYKLHFDLEKEVIRI
;
A
#
# COMPACT_ATOMS: atom_id res chain seq x y z
N MET A 1 -9.21 -62.86 46.44
CA MET A 1 -10.31 -62.02 45.94
C MET A 1 -9.75 -61.18 44.80
N SER A 2 -10.43 -61.23 43.64
CA SER A 2 -10.31 -60.45 42.37
C SER A 2 -8.94 -60.24 41.72
N PHE A 3 -8.65 -60.87 40.57
CA PHE A 3 -8.97 -60.46 39.17
C PHE A 3 -8.09 -59.27 38.72
N ILE A 4 -6.97 -59.49 37.99
CA ILE A 4 -6.81 -59.70 36.52
C ILE A 4 -7.29 -58.49 35.70
N GLN A 5 -6.41 -57.83 34.93
CA GLN A 5 -6.35 -58.04 33.46
C GLN A 5 -5.14 -57.34 32.79
N GLU A 6 -4.26 -58.17 32.22
CA GLU A 6 -3.34 -57.85 31.12
C GLU A 6 -4.08 -57.90 29.77
N SER A 7 -3.62 -57.12 28.80
CA SER A 7 -3.46 -57.52 27.38
C SER A 7 -2.87 -56.32 26.60
N GLN A 8 -1.56 -56.27 26.31
CA GLN A 8 -0.87 -56.85 25.14
C GLN A 8 -1.51 -56.47 23.78
N LEU A 9 -0.77 -55.62 23.05
CA LEU A 9 -1.05 -55.07 21.72
C LEU A 9 -0.90 -56.13 20.60
N PRO A 10 -1.60 -55.97 19.47
CA PRO A 10 -1.18 -56.54 18.19
C PRO A 10 -0.64 -55.47 17.23
N ASN A 11 0.46 -55.83 16.56
CA ASN A 11 0.99 -55.19 15.35
C ASN A 11 0.00 -55.29 14.19
N LEU A 12 -0.17 -54.21 13.42
CA LEU A 12 -0.66 -54.28 12.04
C LEU A 12 0.26 -53.48 11.11
N GLU A 13 0.85 -54.21 10.16
CA GLU A 13 1.39 -53.69 8.90
C GLU A 13 0.28 -53.02 8.10
N TYR A 14 0.60 -51.92 7.40
CA TYR A 14 -0.24 -51.43 6.30
C TYR A 14 0.65 -51.13 5.08
N SER A 15 0.34 -51.85 4.01
CA SER A 15 0.92 -51.78 2.68
C SER A 15 0.35 -50.62 1.86
N GLU A 16 1.17 -50.09 0.96
CA GLU A 16 0.78 -49.19 -0.13
C GLU A 16 -0.31 -49.82 -1.02
N SER A 17 -1.37 -49.06 -1.31
CA SER A 17 -2.13 -49.25 -2.55
C SER A 17 -2.70 -47.91 -3.00
N ASN A 18 -2.31 -47.51 -4.21
CA ASN A 18 -2.86 -46.40 -4.98
C ASN A 18 -4.29 -46.74 -5.40
N LEU A 19 -5.23 -45.83 -5.14
CA LEU A 19 -6.38 -45.58 -6.03
C LEU A 19 -6.66 -44.08 -6.08
N VAL A 20 -6.46 -43.55 -7.29
CA VAL A 20 -6.79 -42.22 -7.78
C VAL A 20 -8.31 -42.05 -7.86
N ASN A 21 -8.81 -40.87 -7.50
CA ASN A 21 -9.93 -40.08 -8.06
C ASN A 21 -9.85 -38.73 -7.34
N ASP A 22 -9.23 -37.70 -7.91
CA ASP A 22 -9.82 -36.72 -8.84
C ASP A 22 -11.15 -36.13 -8.33
N ASP A 23 -11.01 -35.11 -7.48
CA ASP A 23 -11.92 -33.98 -7.40
C ASP A 23 -11.05 -32.78 -6.96
N GLY A 24 -10.71 -31.95 -7.94
CA GLY A 24 -9.91 -30.75 -7.79
C GLY A 24 -10.67 -29.68 -7.03
N ASP A 25 -10.66 -29.78 -5.70
CA ASP A 25 -10.68 -28.60 -4.86
C ASP A 25 -9.25 -28.05 -4.86
N GLU A 26 -8.97 -27.15 -5.81
CA GLU A 26 -7.89 -26.19 -5.69
C GLU A 26 -8.13 -25.42 -4.39
N LYS A 27 -7.54 -25.93 -3.29
CA LYS A 27 -7.25 -25.10 -2.14
C LYS A 27 -6.41 -23.96 -2.68
N GLU A 28 -7.03 -22.79 -2.85
CA GLU A 28 -6.33 -21.54 -3.06
C GLU A 28 -5.25 -21.44 -2.00
N THR A 29 -4.04 -21.81 -2.40
CA THR A 29 -2.85 -21.59 -1.61
C THR A 29 -2.74 -20.08 -1.51
N ILE A 30 -2.81 -19.56 -0.28
CA ILE A 30 -2.54 -18.17 0.07
C ILE A 30 -1.06 -17.90 -0.26
N ASP A 31 -0.75 -17.76 -1.53
CA ASP A 31 0.61 -17.67 -2.07
C ASP A 31 0.65 -16.53 -3.10
N ASP A 32 0.62 -15.30 -2.57
CA ASP A 32 1.36 -14.10 -3.03
C ASP A 32 0.86 -12.89 -2.23
N CYS A 33 1.22 -12.84 -0.94
CA CYS A 33 0.79 -11.75 -0.06
C CYS A 33 1.39 -10.40 -0.49
N PHE A 34 2.61 -10.36 -1.07
CA PHE A 34 3.27 -9.13 -1.49
C PHE A 34 3.42 -9.02 -3.00
N THR A 35 3.02 -7.87 -3.54
CA THR A 35 3.10 -7.57 -4.97
C THR A 35 3.92 -6.30 -5.21
N PRO A 36 5.08 -6.40 -5.90
CA PRO A 36 6.01 -5.27 -6.07
C PRO A 36 5.44 -4.15 -6.96
N GLU A 37 4.37 -4.46 -7.68
CA GLU A 37 3.65 -3.58 -8.59
C GLU A 37 2.36 -3.02 -7.95
N ARG A 38 2.16 -3.16 -6.62
CA ARG A 38 1.01 -2.53 -5.95
C ARG A 38 1.35 -1.28 -5.15
N VAL A 39 0.45 -0.31 -5.24
CA VAL A 39 0.46 0.95 -4.52
C VAL A 39 -0.80 1.03 -3.68
N PHE A 40 -0.64 1.25 -2.37
CA PHE A 40 -1.73 1.66 -1.50
C PHE A 40 -1.82 3.19 -1.49
N LEU A 41 -3.04 3.73 -1.63
CA LEU A 41 -3.31 5.17 -1.56
C LEU A 41 -4.47 5.45 -0.59
N SER A 42 -4.18 6.17 0.49
CA SER A 42 -5.23 6.59 1.43
C SER A 42 -6.19 7.60 0.79
N ASN A 43 -7.48 7.50 1.09
CA ASN A 43 -8.51 8.48 0.70
C ASN A 43 -8.45 8.83 -0.79
N ILE A 44 -8.52 7.80 -1.64
CA ILE A 44 -8.43 7.94 -3.10
C ILE A 44 -9.58 8.77 -3.69
N ASP A 45 -10.69 8.88 -2.96
CA ASP A 45 -11.85 9.68 -3.29
C ASP A 45 -11.66 11.18 -3.02
N SER A 46 -10.57 11.58 -2.34
CA SER A 46 -10.16 12.98 -2.16
C SER A 46 -9.68 13.63 -3.46
N TYR A 47 -9.55 14.96 -3.47
CA TYR A 47 -9.03 15.69 -4.62
C TYR A 47 -7.61 15.24 -4.98
N HIS A 48 -6.69 15.21 -4.01
CA HIS A 48 -5.32 14.73 -4.23
C HIS A 48 -5.29 13.25 -4.60
N GLY A 49 -6.05 12.40 -3.90
CA GLY A 49 -6.14 10.97 -4.17
C GLY A 49 -6.47 10.66 -5.63
N ARG A 50 -7.53 11.29 -6.18
CA ARG A 50 -7.93 11.12 -7.59
C ARG A 50 -6.82 11.52 -8.56
N HIS A 51 -6.15 12.64 -8.30
CA HIS A 51 -5.10 13.14 -9.19
C HIS A 51 -3.82 12.31 -9.12
N ILE A 52 -3.44 11.85 -7.92
CA ILE A 52 -2.31 10.94 -7.72
C ILE A 52 -2.58 9.62 -8.44
N ALA A 53 -3.77 9.02 -8.24
CA ALA A 53 -4.15 7.78 -8.90
C ALA A 53 -4.15 7.91 -10.43
N ALA A 54 -4.75 8.98 -10.96
CA ALA A 54 -4.73 9.27 -12.38
C ALA A 54 -3.31 9.51 -12.92
N ALA A 55 -2.43 10.17 -12.18
CA ALA A 55 -1.05 10.42 -12.59
C ALA A 55 -0.21 9.14 -12.64
N ILE A 56 -0.36 8.25 -11.63
CA ILE A 56 0.25 6.92 -11.62
C ILE A 56 -0.23 6.15 -12.85
N GLY A 57 -1.54 6.18 -13.12
CA GLY A 57 -2.13 5.55 -14.30
C GLY A 57 -1.62 6.05 -15.64
N ARG A 58 -1.48 7.38 -15.81
CA ARG A 58 -1.09 8.03 -17.08
C ARG A 58 0.39 7.91 -17.41
N LYS A 59 1.28 8.09 -16.42
CA LYS A 59 2.74 8.15 -16.67
C LYS A 59 3.33 6.82 -17.13
N ILE A 60 2.62 5.72 -16.91
CA ILE A 60 3.07 4.40 -17.33
C ILE A 60 2.80 4.18 -18.83
N SER A 61 1.68 4.67 -19.37
CA SER A 61 1.37 4.55 -20.81
C SER A 61 2.41 5.24 -21.70
N ARG A 62 2.99 6.36 -21.24
CA ARG A 62 3.95 7.16 -22.02
C ARG A 62 5.38 6.62 -22.07
N ASN A 63 5.78 5.77 -21.11
CA ASN A 63 7.14 5.22 -21.10
C ASN A 63 7.30 4.01 -22.03
N GLU A 64 6.20 3.47 -22.57
CA GLU A 64 6.22 2.42 -23.60
C GLU A 64 6.14 2.99 -25.03
N GLU A 65 5.89 4.31 -25.19
CA GLU A 65 5.71 4.97 -26.49
C GLU A 65 7.00 5.54 -27.09
N ASN A 66 8.18 5.27 -26.54
CA ASN A 66 9.45 5.62 -27.21
C ASN A 66 9.86 4.63 -28.32
N ASP A 67 8.99 3.69 -28.70
CA ASP A 67 9.25 2.71 -29.77
C ASP A 67 8.18 2.70 -30.89
N ILE A 68 7.28 3.70 -30.98
CA ILE A 68 6.35 3.77 -32.12
C ILE A 68 6.29 5.21 -32.66
N ASP A 69 6.83 5.34 -33.86
CA ASP A 69 6.92 6.55 -34.67
C ASP A 69 5.58 7.31 -34.83
N GLU A 70 5.73 8.63 -34.98
CA GLU A 70 4.80 9.62 -35.51
C GLU A 70 3.55 9.06 -36.21
N ILE A 71 2.35 9.29 -35.66
CA ILE A 71 1.15 9.44 -36.48
C ILE A 71 0.36 10.66 -36.01
N GLU A 72 0.27 11.62 -36.94
CA GLU A 72 -0.47 12.87 -36.88
C GLU A 72 -1.95 12.68 -36.50
N GLU A 73 -2.49 13.71 -35.86
CA GLU A 73 -3.92 13.90 -35.61
C GLU A 73 -4.74 13.77 -36.91
N VAL A 74 -5.65 12.79 -36.96
CA VAL A 74 -6.81 12.87 -37.86
C VAL A 74 -8.05 12.42 -37.10
N GLU A 75 -8.91 13.40 -36.78
CA GLU A 75 -10.31 13.15 -36.44
C GLU A 75 -11.03 12.55 -37.65
N GLU A 76 -11.58 11.33 -37.53
CA GLU A 76 -12.83 11.02 -38.22
C GLU A 76 -13.59 9.83 -37.59
N ARG A 77 -14.91 9.95 -37.64
CA ARG A 77 -15.92 9.10 -36.99
C ARG A 77 -16.02 7.74 -37.69
N SER A 78 -16.20 6.66 -36.92
CA SER A 78 -17.33 5.68 -37.05
C SER A 78 -16.97 4.27 -36.57
N SER A 79 -17.80 3.77 -35.64
CA SER A 79 -18.29 2.39 -35.49
C SER A 79 -17.35 1.21 -35.81
N GLY A 80 -17.02 0.45 -34.76
CA GLY A 80 -16.78 -1.01 -34.87
C GLY A 80 -15.48 -1.51 -34.24
N ASN A 81 -15.63 -2.48 -33.33
CA ASN A 81 -14.59 -3.29 -32.66
C ASN A 81 -13.71 -2.59 -31.62
N ALA A 82 -14.21 -2.57 -30.39
CA ALA A 82 -13.40 -2.43 -29.19
C ALA A 82 -12.57 -3.70 -28.94
N ASN A 83 -11.54 -3.93 -29.75
CA ASN A 83 -10.37 -4.66 -29.28
C ASN A 83 -9.48 -3.62 -28.59
N SER A 84 -9.83 -3.27 -27.35
CA SER A 84 -8.95 -2.45 -26.54
C SER A 84 -7.67 -3.24 -26.31
N VAL A 85 -6.59 -2.81 -26.96
CA VAL A 85 -5.24 -3.16 -26.54
C VAL A 85 -5.16 -2.73 -25.08
N HIS A 86 -5.35 -3.68 -24.16
CA HIS A 86 -5.17 -3.43 -22.74
C HIS A 86 -3.68 -3.16 -22.54
N HIS A 87 -3.27 -1.89 -22.63
CA HIS A 87 -2.02 -1.44 -22.04
C HIS A 87 -2.09 -1.81 -20.57
N ARG A 88 -1.38 -2.88 -20.21
CA ARG A 88 -1.38 -3.43 -18.86
C ARG A 88 -0.72 -2.39 -17.98
N LEU A 89 -1.51 -1.76 -17.12
CA LEU A 89 -1.00 -0.81 -16.15
C LEU A 89 0.07 -1.51 -15.31
N LYS A 90 1.28 -0.97 -15.32
CA LYS A 90 2.44 -1.51 -14.57
C LYS A 90 2.24 -1.51 -13.06
N TYR A 91 1.30 -0.71 -12.55
CA TYR A 91 0.98 -0.68 -11.12
C TYR A 91 -0.51 -0.82 -10.87
N GLY A 92 -0.85 -1.72 -9.95
CA GLY A 92 -2.18 -1.87 -9.36
C GLY A 92 -2.38 -0.91 -8.20
N ILE A 93 -3.47 -0.16 -8.19
CA ILE A 93 -3.79 0.78 -7.10
C ILE A 93 -4.87 0.18 -6.20
N ILE A 94 -4.58 0.10 -4.91
CA ILE A 94 -5.56 -0.19 -3.86
C ILE A 94 -5.80 1.12 -3.11
N GLY A 95 -7.06 1.55 -2.99
CA GLY A 95 -7.41 2.80 -2.36
C GLY A 95 -8.32 2.63 -1.15
N SER A 96 -8.12 3.41 -0.08
CA SER A 96 -9.19 3.60 0.91
C SER A 96 -10.14 4.73 0.46
N VAL A 97 -11.43 4.62 0.76
CA VAL A 97 -12.45 5.62 0.44
C VAL A 97 -13.26 5.99 1.67
N ALA A 98 -13.63 7.26 1.78
CA ALA A 98 -14.61 7.73 2.75
C ALA A 98 -16.04 7.67 2.20
N ASP A 99 -16.19 7.90 0.88
CA ASP A 99 -17.44 7.80 0.14
C ASP A 99 -17.69 6.35 -0.33
N LYS A 100 -18.77 5.75 0.17
CA LYS A 100 -19.17 4.37 -0.18
C LYS A 100 -19.70 4.25 -1.61
N ASP A 101 -20.17 5.35 -2.18
CA ASP A 101 -20.70 5.39 -3.54
C ASP A 101 -19.60 5.74 -4.57
N PHE A 102 -18.34 5.79 -4.12
CA PHE A 102 -17.20 6.06 -4.99
C PHE A 102 -17.09 5.00 -6.09
N LEU A 103 -17.17 5.47 -7.34
CA LEU A 103 -17.01 4.62 -8.52
C LEU A 103 -15.54 4.38 -8.81
N ILE A 104 -15.17 3.11 -8.95
CA ILE A 104 -13.83 2.66 -9.31
C ILE A 104 -13.42 3.31 -10.64
N GLN A 105 -12.27 3.99 -10.63
CA GLN A 105 -11.66 4.58 -11.83
C GLN A 105 -10.83 3.52 -12.57
N ASN A 106 -10.55 3.72 -13.87
CA ASN A 106 -9.92 2.75 -14.80
C ASN A 106 -8.54 2.18 -14.40
N ASN A 107 -8.00 2.55 -13.23
CA ASN A 107 -6.65 2.22 -12.77
C ASN A 107 -6.61 1.78 -11.30
N VAL A 108 -7.78 1.61 -10.68
CA VAL A 108 -7.93 1.18 -9.29
C VAL A 108 -8.40 -0.27 -9.29
N GLU A 109 -7.60 -1.16 -8.70
CA GLU A 109 -7.90 -2.59 -8.61
C GLU A 109 -8.94 -2.87 -7.52
N GLU A 110 -8.82 -2.18 -6.39
CA GLU A 110 -9.63 -2.44 -5.21
C GLU A 110 -9.85 -1.14 -4.42
N ILE A 111 -11.07 -0.98 -3.90
CA ILE A 111 -11.42 0.07 -2.94
C ILE A 111 -11.84 -0.54 -1.62
N ILE A 112 -11.44 0.09 -0.52
CA ILE A 112 -11.69 -0.37 0.85
C ILE A 112 -12.32 0.78 1.62
N ASP A 113 -13.35 0.51 2.39
CA ASP A 113 -13.93 1.53 3.27
C ASP A 113 -12.90 1.93 4.34
N ILE A 114 -12.72 3.22 4.57
CA ILE A 114 -11.78 3.77 5.56
C ILE A 114 -11.99 3.20 6.99
N ASN A 115 -13.19 2.72 7.30
CA ASN A 115 -13.52 2.14 8.59
C ASN A 115 -13.06 0.68 8.74
N GLU A 116 -12.69 0.00 7.65
CA GLU A 116 -12.24 -1.41 7.63
C GLU A 116 -10.74 -1.56 7.90
N LYS A 117 -10.28 -1.04 9.06
CA LYS A 117 -8.86 -0.94 9.43
C LYS A 117 -8.05 -2.23 9.29
N SER A 118 -8.65 -3.37 9.67
CA SER A 118 -7.97 -4.68 9.55
C SER A 118 -7.69 -5.05 8.09
N LYS A 119 -8.62 -4.77 7.18
CA LYS A 119 -8.43 -4.99 5.74
C LYS A 119 -7.43 -4.01 5.15
N ILE A 120 -7.46 -2.75 5.59
CA ILE A 120 -6.48 -1.74 5.19
C ILE A 120 -5.07 -2.21 5.52
N LEU A 121 -4.83 -2.68 6.75
CA LEU A 121 -3.51 -3.18 7.15
C LEU A 121 -3.04 -4.37 6.31
N GLU A 122 -3.92 -5.36 6.08
CA GLU A 122 -3.63 -6.51 5.21
C GLU A 122 -3.18 -6.04 3.81
N LYS A 123 -3.89 -5.07 3.25
CA LYS A 123 -3.63 -4.57 1.90
C LYS A 123 -2.39 -3.68 1.85
N ILE A 124 -2.11 -2.90 2.88
CA ILE A 124 -0.85 -2.17 3.06
C ILE A 124 0.33 -3.13 3.08
N LEU A 125 0.23 -4.24 3.81
CA LEU A 125 1.26 -5.28 3.86
C LEU A 125 1.47 -5.96 2.51
N SER A 126 0.48 -5.93 1.62
CA SER A 126 0.60 -6.46 0.25
C SER A 126 1.27 -5.50 -0.76
N CYS A 127 1.41 -4.22 -0.40
CA CYS A 127 1.88 -3.17 -1.29
C CYS A 127 3.38 -2.87 -1.12
N LYS A 128 4.01 -2.41 -2.21
CA LYS A 128 5.39 -1.89 -2.20
C LYS A 128 5.46 -0.43 -1.85
N PHE A 129 4.51 0.36 -2.35
CA PHE A 129 4.39 1.78 -2.08
C PHE A 129 3.12 2.02 -1.27
N ILE A 130 3.24 2.81 -0.21
CA ILE A 130 2.13 3.19 0.65
C ILE A 130 2.12 4.71 0.70
N ILE A 131 1.04 5.32 0.24
CA ILE A 131 0.91 6.77 0.17
C ILE A 131 -0.20 7.20 1.13
N TYR A 132 0.18 8.00 2.12
CA TYR A 132 -0.75 8.69 3.00
C TYR A 132 -0.71 10.19 2.73
N ASP A 133 -1.87 10.80 2.51
CA ASP A 133 -2.01 12.24 2.41
C ASP A 133 -2.77 12.79 3.61
N VAL A 134 -2.05 13.54 4.44
CA VAL A 134 -2.56 14.20 5.64
C VAL A 134 -2.61 15.72 5.47
N SER A 135 -2.36 16.25 4.28
CA SER A 135 -2.22 17.69 4.06
C SER A 135 -3.52 18.49 4.25
N GLU A 136 -4.68 17.86 4.00
CA GLU A 136 -5.99 18.52 4.02
C GLU A 136 -6.90 18.06 5.17
N ASP A 137 -6.92 16.76 5.50
CA ASP A 137 -7.84 16.17 6.49
C ASP A 137 -7.11 15.74 7.76
N THR A 138 -7.42 16.40 8.88
CA THR A 138 -6.87 16.06 10.20
C THR A 138 -7.21 14.64 10.65
N ASN A 139 -8.32 14.06 10.18
CA ASN A 139 -8.68 12.68 10.53
C ASN A 139 -7.72 11.66 9.92
N GLN A 140 -7.05 12.01 8.81
CA GLN A 140 -6.03 11.17 8.20
C GLN A 140 -4.75 11.11 9.03
N VAL A 141 -4.47 12.12 9.87
CA VAL A 141 -3.26 12.13 10.71
C VAL A 141 -3.25 10.95 11.67
N ASP A 142 -4.36 10.71 12.37
CA ASP A 142 -4.45 9.60 13.32
C ASP A 142 -4.45 8.24 12.60
N GLU A 143 -5.05 8.15 11.40
CA GLU A 143 -5.05 6.92 10.62
C GLU A 143 -3.66 6.59 10.08
N ALA A 144 -2.96 7.57 9.51
CA ALA A 144 -1.58 7.43 9.05
C ALA A 144 -0.65 7.02 10.21
N ALA A 145 -0.82 7.61 11.41
CA ALA A 145 -0.06 7.25 12.60
C ALA A 145 -0.28 5.78 13.00
N ARG A 146 -1.54 5.33 13.02
CA ARG A 146 -1.87 3.93 13.32
C ARG A 146 -1.31 2.99 12.27
N ALA A 147 -1.43 3.35 11.00
CA ALA A 147 -0.97 2.53 9.88
C ALA A 147 0.54 2.29 9.93
N ILE A 148 1.36 3.34 10.17
CA ILE A 148 2.82 3.19 10.25
C ILE A 148 3.25 2.39 11.48
N ILE A 149 2.61 2.59 12.64
CA ILE A 149 2.91 1.82 13.85
C ILE A 149 2.55 0.34 13.66
N ALA A 150 1.34 0.06 13.14
CA ALA A 150 0.91 -1.30 12.86
C ALA A 150 1.80 -1.98 11.81
N LEU A 151 2.25 -1.24 10.81
CA LEU A 151 3.18 -1.73 9.80
C LEU A 151 4.53 -2.12 10.43
N ASP A 152 5.11 -1.26 11.26
CA ASP A 152 6.38 -1.53 11.96
C ASP A 152 6.28 -2.75 12.89
N GLU A 153 5.19 -2.86 13.65
CA GLU A 153 4.92 -4.01 14.52
C GLU A 153 4.82 -5.32 13.73
N GLU A 154 4.07 -5.33 12.62
CA GLU A 154 3.90 -6.54 11.80
C GLU A 154 5.20 -6.92 11.08
N LEU A 155 5.98 -5.96 10.59
CA LEU A 155 7.29 -6.24 10.01
C LEU A 155 8.26 -6.81 11.05
N SER A 156 8.27 -6.24 12.26
CA SER A 156 9.10 -6.71 13.38
C SER A 156 8.73 -8.13 13.84
N LYS A 157 7.43 -8.45 13.89
CA LYS A 157 6.94 -9.81 14.22
C LYS A 157 7.33 -10.82 13.16
N ASN A 158 7.20 -10.49 11.88
CA ASN A 158 7.54 -11.38 10.78
C ASN A 158 9.04 -11.74 10.78
N LEU A 159 9.91 -10.77 11.07
CA LEU A 159 11.34 -10.99 11.25
C LEU A 159 11.65 -11.93 12.44
N SER A 160 10.92 -11.77 13.55
CA SER A 160 11.17 -12.53 14.80
C SER A 160 10.64 -13.97 14.74
N ASN A 161 9.53 -14.19 14.03
CA ASN A 161 8.84 -15.48 14.00
C ASN A 161 9.33 -16.40 12.87
N GLY A 162 10.28 -15.96 12.04
CA GLY A 162 10.71 -16.70 10.84
C GLY A 162 9.57 -16.96 9.85
N ASN A 163 8.49 -16.19 9.96
CA ASN A 163 7.26 -16.41 9.21
C ASN A 163 7.39 -15.67 7.88
N GLU A 164 7.41 -16.41 6.76
CA GLU A 164 7.61 -15.89 5.41
C GLU A 164 6.38 -15.15 4.86
N MET A 165 5.63 -14.42 5.70
CA MET A 165 4.49 -13.63 5.22
C MET A 165 4.92 -12.56 4.19
N ARG A 166 6.21 -12.21 4.20
CA ARG A 166 6.90 -11.51 3.10
C ARG A 166 8.16 -12.28 2.71
N LYS A 167 8.08 -13.04 1.61
CA LYS A 167 9.22 -13.77 0.98
C LYS A 167 10.28 -12.84 0.34
N THR A 168 10.17 -11.52 0.46
CA THR A 168 11.04 -10.59 -0.27
C THR A 168 11.77 -9.63 0.67
N ASP A 169 13.10 -9.61 0.61
CA ASP A 169 13.99 -8.63 1.29
C ASP A 169 13.87 -7.20 0.74
N LYS A 170 12.82 -6.90 -0.04
CA LYS A 170 12.66 -5.61 -0.71
C LYS A 170 12.03 -4.59 0.25
N PRO A 171 12.58 -3.37 0.35
CA PRO A 171 12.05 -2.36 1.24
C PRO A 171 10.67 -1.88 0.80
N ILE A 172 9.81 -1.62 1.79
CA ILE A 172 8.55 -0.90 1.61
C ILE A 172 8.86 0.59 1.57
N ASN A 173 8.20 1.30 0.66
CA ASN A 173 8.31 2.75 0.58
C ASN A 173 7.04 3.37 1.15
N TYR A 174 7.16 3.93 2.35
CA TYR A 174 6.10 4.71 2.97
C TYR A 174 6.29 6.20 2.60
N ILE A 175 5.27 6.80 2.01
CA ILE A 175 5.29 8.19 1.53
C ILE A 175 4.19 8.94 2.28
N LEU A 176 4.59 9.89 3.11
CA LEU A 176 3.68 10.81 3.80
C LEU A 176 3.67 12.15 3.06
N ILE A 177 2.51 12.54 2.54
CA ILE A 177 2.25 13.88 2.02
C ILE A 177 1.69 14.70 3.18
N SER A 178 2.42 15.72 3.58
CA SER A 178 2.03 16.63 4.67
C SER A 178 1.91 18.06 4.16
N THR A 179 1.47 18.94 5.06
CA THR A 179 1.27 20.36 4.77
C THR A 179 2.51 21.19 5.05
N VAL A 180 2.76 22.22 4.22
CA VAL A 180 3.80 23.23 4.45
C VAL A 180 3.60 23.99 5.78
N LEU A 181 2.41 23.91 6.38
CA LEU A 181 2.10 24.57 7.64
C LEU A 181 2.85 23.98 8.85
N THR A 182 3.51 22.83 8.69
CA THR A 182 4.49 22.31 9.68
C THR A 182 5.78 23.12 9.73
N TRP A 183 5.96 24.07 8.80
CA TRP A 183 7.07 25.02 8.75
C TRP A 183 6.68 26.48 9.01
N ALA A 184 5.39 26.77 9.22
CA ALA A 184 4.87 28.14 9.17
C ALA A 184 5.50 29.13 10.17
N LYS A 185 6.12 28.64 11.26
CA LYS A 185 6.79 29.46 12.28
C LYS A 185 8.30 29.28 12.30
N THR A 186 8.85 28.56 11.33
CA THR A 186 10.30 28.42 11.13
C THR A 186 10.86 29.78 10.74
N LYS A 187 11.93 30.18 11.41
CA LYS A 187 12.70 31.37 11.04
C LYS A 187 13.92 30.91 10.23
N PRO A 188 14.40 31.71 9.27
CA PRO A 188 15.70 31.44 8.63
C PRO A 188 16.79 31.26 9.70
N ILE A 189 17.66 30.28 9.52
CA ILE A 189 18.79 30.04 10.44
C ILE A 189 19.72 31.26 10.46
N ASP A 190 20.03 31.82 9.30
CA ASP A 190 20.72 33.11 9.18
C ASP A 190 19.75 34.20 8.72
N PRO A 191 19.44 35.20 9.57
CA PRO A 191 18.63 36.35 9.20
C PRO A 191 19.22 37.20 8.06
N ASN A 192 20.51 37.09 7.78
CA ASN A 192 21.19 37.83 6.70
C ASN A 192 21.13 37.11 5.35
N GLU A 193 20.80 35.82 5.35
CA GLU A 193 20.67 34.99 4.14
C GLU A 193 19.30 34.28 4.11
N PRO A 194 18.19 35.02 4.05
CA PRO A 194 16.84 34.43 4.08
C PRO A 194 16.54 33.57 2.84
N ASP A 195 17.27 33.78 1.74
CA ASP A 195 17.10 33.06 0.47
C ASP A 195 18.02 31.82 0.36
N ALA A 196 18.73 31.47 1.44
CA ALA A 196 19.55 30.27 1.46
C ALA A 196 18.66 29.01 1.24
N PRO A 197 19.14 28.01 0.47
CA PRO A 197 18.42 26.76 0.29
C PRO A 197 18.15 26.06 1.63
N ILE A 198 16.95 25.50 1.79
CA ILE A 198 16.55 24.73 2.97
C ILE A 198 17.46 23.50 3.10
N THR A 199 18.02 23.30 4.29
CA THR A 199 18.87 22.18 4.65
C THR A 199 18.15 21.15 5.53
N GLU A 200 18.77 20.00 5.76
CA GLU A 200 18.28 19.00 6.72
C GLU A 200 18.26 19.53 8.16
N ASP A 201 19.18 20.43 8.52
CA ASP A 201 19.18 21.06 9.84
C ASP A 201 18.00 22.03 9.99
N ASP A 202 17.63 22.75 8.92
CA ASP A 202 16.40 23.56 8.88
C ASP A 202 15.16 22.69 9.10
N TYR A 203 15.11 21.50 8.47
CA TYR A 203 14.03 20.54 8.69
C TYR A 203 13.92 20.15 10.16
N ARG A 204 15.03 19.79 10.81
CA ARG A 204 15.03 19.37 12.23
C ARG A 204 14.65 20.49 13.19
N MET A 205 14.98 21.74 12.85
CA MET A 205 14.71 22.92 13.67
C MET A 205 13.37 23.61 13.35
N ARG A 206 12.61 23.09 12.36
CA ARG A 206 11.36 23.69 11.92
C ARG A 206 10.33 23.82 13.04
N LYS A 207 9.46 24.82 12.93
CA LYS A 207 8.39 25.09 13.89
C LYS A 207 7.03 25.12 13.20
N PRO A 208 6.08 24.28 13.63
CA PRO A 208 4.77 24.25 13.01
C PRO A 208 3.89 25.44 13.44
N HIS A 209 2.89 25.73 12.62
CA HIS A 209 1.74 26.50 13.06
C HIS A 209 1.03 25.76 14.23
N PRO A 210 0.48 26.47 15.25
CA PRO A 210 -0.14 25.81 16.41
C PRO A 210 -1.23 24.78 16.08
N ASN A 211 -1.97 24.99 14.99
CA ASN A 211 -3.05 24.07 14.56
C ASN A 211 -2.51 22.79 13.88
N TYR A 212 -1.23 22.75 13.53
CA TYR A 212 -0.62 21.65 12.76
C TYR A 212 0.44 20.90 13.57
N LYS A 213 0.37 20.96 14.89
CA LYS A 213 1.26 20.20 15.78
C LYS A 213 1.14 18.69 15.55
N LEU A 214 -0.09 18.17 15.41
CA LEU A 214 -0.32 16.75 15.16
C LEU A 214 0.35 16.26 13.88
N HIS A 215 0.32 17.06 12.81
CA HIS A 215 0.99 16.72 11.55
C HIS A 215 2.51 16.70 11.72
N PHE A 216 3.06 17.68 12.43
CA PHE A 216 4.48 17.76 12.73
C PHE A 216 4.97 16.60 13.62
N ASP A 217 4.17 16.21 14.61
CA ASP A 217 4.48 15.08 15.47
C ASP A 217 4.42 13.76 14.69
N LEU A 218 3.42 13.57 13.81
CA LEU A 218 3.37 12.45 12.87
C LEU A 218 4.58 12.40 11.94
N GLU A 219 4.98 13.53 11.33
CA GLU A 219 6.15 13.60 10.46
C GLU A 219 7.42 13.12 11.17
N LYS A 220 7.60 13.51 12.45
CA LYS A 220 8.73 13.03 13.27
C LYS A 220 8.66 11.55 13.55
N GLU A 221 7.47 11.04 13.84
CA GLU A 221 7.26 9.63 14.13
C GLU A 221 7.58 8.75 12.92
N VAL A 222 7.15 9.17 11.73
CA VAL A 222 7.45 8.45 10.47
C VAL A 222 8.95 8.41 10.17
N ILE A 223 9.74 9.44 10.54
CA ILE A 223 11.20 9.45 10.33
C ILE A 223 11.93 8.59 11.37
N ARG A 224 11.33 8.41 12.56
CA ARG A 224 11.92 7.66 13.66
C ARG A 224 11.87 6.14 13.41
N ILE A 225 10.82 5.67 12.73
CA ILE A 225 10.58 4.28 12.35
C ILE A 225 11.45 3.93 11.14
#